data_AF-A0A6V6Z3R5-F1
#
_entry.id   AF-A0A6V6Z3R5-F1
#
_cell.length_a   1.000
_cell.length_b   1.000
_cell.length_c   1.000
_cell.angle_alpha   90.00
_cell.angle_beta   90.00
_cell.angle_gamma   90.00
#
_symmetry.space_group_name_H-M   'P 1'
#
loop_
_entity.id
_entity.type
_entity.pdbx_description
1 polymer ?
#
loop_
_entity_poly.entity_id
_entity_poly.type
_entity_poly.pdbx_seq_one_letter_code
_entity_poly.pdbx_strand_id
1 'polypeptide(L)'
;MKRIFLTFILLTLFSFKGICQNETIQGNIYIKLIDVQNLFDKLSDEQLKQINHYIDNPNASLSEEENKLTNHYKFLLENNLLNKPHFKLKTNAGKIINVYTDETEYLKLKNKLNGFDKYEEQITLAFNGVKKSDGFFDEALYYANQITSVEKIAGETDWKK
;
A
#
# COMPACT_ATOMS: atom_id res chain seq x y z
N MET A 1 -28.80 11.41 -44.68
CA MET A 1 -27.89 12.06 -43.70
C MET A 1 -28.20 11.76 -42.22
N LYS A 2 -29.10 10.82 -41.87
CA LYS A 2 -29.38 10.46 -40.45
C LYS A 2 -28.65 9.21 -39.94
N ARG A 3 -28.01 8.42 -40.83
CA ARG A 3 -27.31 7.17 -40.45
C ARG A 3 -25.82 7.33 -40.15
N ILE A 4 -25.19 8.43 -40.57
CA ILE A 4 -23.75 8.69 -40.34
C ILE A 4 -23.50 9.20 -38.90
N PHE A 5 -24.48 9.86 -38.29
CA PHE A 5 -24.38 10.36 -36.91
C PHE A 5 -24.38 9.24 -35.85
N LEU A 6 -24.98 8.08 -36.15
CA LEU A 6 -25.03 6.97 -35.17
C LEU A 6 -23.67 6.26 -35.02
N THR A 7 -22.85 6.25 -36.07
CA THR A 7 -21.51 5.65 -36.06
C THR A 7 -20.48 6.46 -35.26
N PHE A 8 -20.64 7.78 -35.17
CA PHE A 8 -19.72 8.62 -34.38
C PHE A 8 -19.95 8.50 -32.87
N ILE A 9 -21.16 8.16 -32.43
CA ILE A 9 -21.49 7.99 -31.00
C ILE A 9 -21.03 6.63 -30.46
N LEU A 10 -20.95 5.60 -31.31
CA LEU A 10 -20.43 4.29 -30.87
C LEU A 10 -18.90 4.27 -30.68
N LEU A 11 -18.16 5.17 -31.34
CA LEU A 11 -16.70 5.25 -31.25
C LEU A 11 -16.20 6.00 -30.01
N THR A 12 -17.04 6.82 -29.37
CA THR A 12 -16.67 7.55 -28.14
C THR A 12 -16.86 6.74 -26.86
N LEU A 13 -17.52 5.58 -26.92
CA LEU A 13 -17.70 4.68 -25.77
C LEU A 13 -16.49 3.77 -25.49
N PHE A 14 -15.44 3.83 -26.32
CA PHE A 14 -14.16 3.16 -26.06
C PHE A 14 -13.10 4.07 -25.41
N SER A 15 -13.48 5.27 -24.97
CA SER A 15 -12.59 6.13 -24.20
C SER A 15 -12.38 5.56 -22.80
N PHE A 16 -11.20 4.96 -22.64
CA PHE A 16 -10.48 4.76 -21.36
C PHE A 16 -11.19 3.90 -20.30
N LYS A 17 -11.08 2.57 -20.47
CA LYS A 17 -10.81 1.74 -19.29
C LYS A 17 -9.46 2.22 -18.75
N GLY A 18 -9.45 2.88 -17.58
CA GLY A 18 -8.24 3.24 -16.88
C GLY A 18 -7.35 2.01 -16.74
N ILE A 19 -6.33 1.92 -17.58
CA ILE A 19 -5.29 0.90 -17.43
C ILE A 19 -4.66 1.21 -16.08
N CYS A 20 -4.81 0.32 -15.11
CA CYS A 20 -3.98 0.32 -13.91
C CYS A 20 -2.54 0.18 -14.41
N GLN A 21 -1.89 1.32 -14.62
CA GLN A 21 -0.59 1.37 -15.24
C GLN A 21 0.41 0.89 -14.20
N ASN A 22 1.17 -0.12 -14.58
CA ASN A 22 2.25 -0.62 -13.74
C ASN A 22 3.34 0.45 -13.75
N GLU A 23 3.56 1.09 -12.60
CA GLU A 23 4.50 2.20 -12.43
C GLU A 23 5.73 1.70 -11.68
N THR A 24 6.91 2.16 -12.10
CA THR A 24 8.15 1.97 -11.33
C THR A 24 8.25 3.07 -10.29
N ILE A 25 8.32 2.67 -9.02
CA ILE A 25 8.39 3.57 -7.87
C ILE A 25 9.66 3.27 -7.09
N GLN A 26 10.32 4.33 -6.65
CA GLN A 26 11.56 4.25 -5.89
C GLN A 26 11.55 5.20 -4.70
N GLY A 27 12.22 4.78 -3.63
CA GLY A 27 12.42 5.58 -2.44
C GLY A 27 13.22 4.84 -1.37
N ASN A 28 13.15 5.37 -0.17
CA ASN A 28 13.80 4.79 1.00
C ASN A 28 12.76 4.23 1.96
N ILE A 29 13.09 3.14 2.64
CA ILE A 29 12.25 2.59 3.70
C ILE A 29 12.02 3.66 4.76
N TYR A 30 10.77 3.76 5.20
CA TYR A 30 10.34 4.66 6.26
C TYR A 30 9.80 3.84 7.43
N ILE A 31 10.22 4.15 8.65
CA ILE A 31 9.86 3.37 9.83
C ILE A 31 8.92 4.18 10.73
N LYS A 32 7.72 3.67 10.99
CA LYS A 32 6.92 4.13 12.13
C LYS A 32 6.98 3.07 13.23
N LEU A 33 7.29 3.48 14.45
CA LEU A 33 7.48 2.54 15.57
C LEU A 33 6.21 1.72 15.88
N ILE A 34 5.03 2.31 15.68
CA ILE A 34 3.74 1.63 15.87
C ILE A 34 3.53 0.50 14.83
N ASP A 35 4.17 0.60 13.66
CA ASP A 35 4.03 -0.40 12.59
C ASP A 35 5.04 -1.56 12.72
N VAL A 36 6.06 -1.45 13.58
CA VAL A 36 7.13 -2.46 13.70
C VAL A 36 6.61 -3.83 14.11
N GLN A 37 5.53 -3.92 14.88
CA GLN A 37 4.89 -5.21 15.23
C GLN A 37 4.06 -5.79 14.08
N ASN A 38 3.45 -4.95 13.23
CA ASN A 38 2.59 -5.37 12.12
C ASN A 38 3.36 -5.62 10.81
N LEU A 39 4.63 -5.20 10.73
CA LEU A 39 5.48 -5.43 9.57
C LEU A 39 5.84 -6.91 9.38
N PHE A 40 5.81 -7.73 10.45
CA PHE A 40 6.42 -9.06 10.42
C PHE A 40 5.44 -10.22 10.59
N ASP A 41 4.28 -10.00 11.22
CA ASP A 41 3.35 -11.07 11.58
C ASP A 41 1.99 -10.91 10.90
N LYS A 42 1.49 -12.02 10.36
CA LYS A 42 0.11 -12.12 9.87
C LYS A 42 -0.86 -11.95 11.02
N LEU A 43 -2.00 -11.33 10.73
CA LEU A 43 -3.13 -11.32 11.66
C LEU A 43 -3.61 -12.75 11.89
N SER A 44 -3.89 -13.08 13.15
CA SER A 44 -4.51 -14.35 13.53
C SER A 44 -5.96 -14.41 13.04
N ASP A 45 -6.51 -15.62 12.92
CA ASP A 45 -7.92 -15.81 12.54
C ASP A 45 -8.88 -15.12 13.52
N GLU A 46 -8.51 -15.03 14.80
CA GLU A 46 -9.30 -14.32 15.80
C GLU A 46 -9.30 -12.80 15.56
N GLN A 47 -8.13 -12.22 15.27
CA GLN A 47 -8.01 -10.80 14.91
C GLN A 47 -8.78 -10.48 13.62
N LEU A 48 -8.69 -11.34 12.62
CA LEU A 48 -9.46 -11.19 11.37
C LEU A 48 -10.97 -11.24 11.63
N LYS A 49 -11.44 -12.15 12.49
CA LYS A 49 -12.86 -12.22 12.89
C LYS A 49 -13.31 -10.95 13.62
N GLN A 50 -12.50 -10.42 14.52
CA GLN A 50 -12.81 -9.18 15.24
C GLN A 50 -12.92 -7.98 14.28
N ILE A 51 -11.98 -7.86 13.34
CA ILE A 51 -12.01 -6.82 12.31
C ILE A 51 -13.26 -6.96 11.43
N ASN A 52 -13.57 -8.17 10.95
CA ASN A 52 -14.77 -8.41 10.15
C ASN A 52 -16.05 -8.07 10.92
N HIS A 53 -16.15 -8.51 12.17
CA HIS A 53 -17.31 -8.20 13.01
C HIS A 53 -17.51 -6.69 13.17
N TYR A 54 -16.43 -5.95 13.38
CA TYR A 54 -16.47 -4.50 13.52
C TYR A 54 -16.86 -3.78 12.21
N ILE A 55 -16.37 -4.26 11.07
CA ILE A 55 -16.74 -3.73 9.74
C ILE A 55 -18.22 -4.00 9.42
N ASP A 56 -18.71 -5.19 9.75
CA ASP A 56 -20.07 -5.62 9.43
C ASP A 56 -21.12 -5.02 10.38
N ASN A 57 -20.70 -4.62 11.59
CA ASN A 57 -21.57 -4.08 12.62
C ASN A 57 -21.05 -2.71 13.10
N PRO A 58 -21.02 -1.69 12.22
CA PRO A 58 -20.53 -0.37 12.61
C PRO A 58 -21.46 0.23 13.66
N ASN A 59 -20.89 0.74 14.75
CA ASN A 59 -21.66 1.51 15.73
C ASN A 59 -22.25 2.75 15.05
N ALA A 60 -23.50 3.10 15.36
CA ALA A 60 -24.18 4.24 14.73
C ALA A 60 -23.55 5.61 15.07
N SER A 61 -22.56 5.67 15.98
CA SER A 61 -21.96 6.89 16.51
C SER A 61 -20.43 6.89 16.45
N LEU A 62 -19.83 6.42 15.35
CA LEU A 62 -18.39 6.51 15.15
C LEU A 62 -17.95 7.98 14.92
N SER A 63 -16.83 8.35 15.53
CA SER A 63 -16.09 9.57 15.20
C SER A 63 -15.57 9.54 13.75
N GLU A 64 -15.16 10.69 13.22
CA GLU A 64 -14.57 10.77 11.88
C GLU A 64 -13.31 9.89 11.75
N GLU A 65 -12.49 9.86 12.79
CA GLU A 65 -11.25 9.07 12.84
C GLU A 65 -11.56 7.56 12.84
N GLU A 66 -12.55 7.13 13.63
CA GLU A 66 -13.00 5.73 13.64
C GLU A 66 -13.64 5.33 12.31
N ASN A 67 -14.42 6.22 11.68
CA ASN A 67 -14.95 5.98 10.34
C ASN A 67 -13.83 5.83 9.31
N LYS A 68 -12.82 6.69 9.36
CA LYS A 68 -11.66 6.64 8.47
C LYS A 68 -10.87 5.35 8.63
N LEU A 69 -10.68 4.90 9.88
CA LEU A 69 -10.04 3.63 10.21
C LEU A 69 -10.88 2.42 9.73
N THR A 70 -12.19 2.46 9.94
CA THR A 70 -13.12 1.41 9.49
C THR A 70 -13.09 1.26 7.97
N ASN A 71 -13.17 2.39 7.25
CA ASN A 71 -13.09 2.41 5.80
C ASN A 71 -11.74 1.93 5.29
N HIS A 72 -10.65 2.24 6.00
CA HIS A 72 -9.32 1.71 5.70
C HIS A 72 -9.29 0.18 5.76
N TYR A 73 -9.73 -0.42 6.87
CA TYR A 73 -9.74 -1.88 7.01
C TYR A 73 -10.68 -2.57 6.04
N LYS A 74 -11.87 -1.98 5.80
CA LYS A 74 -12.81 -2.45 4.78
C LYS A 74 -12.16 -2.47 3.40
N PHE A 75 -11.48 -1.39 3.02
CA PHE A 75 -10.76 -1.33 1.75
C PHE A 75 -9.69 -2.41 1.64
N LEU A 76 -8.90 -2.62 2.70
CA LEU A 76 -7.87 -3.66 2.73
C LEU A 76 -8.47 -5.07 2.58
N LEU A 77 -9.61 -5.33 3.22
CA LEU A 77 -10.31 -6.60 3.14
C LEU A 77 -10.84 -6.85 1.72
N GLU A 78 -11.58 -5.90 1.16
CA GLU A 78 -12.18 -5.99 -0.19
C GLU A 78 -11.13 -6.16 -1.30
N ASN A 79 -9.90 -5.68 -1.07
CA ASN A 79 -8.78 -5.80 -2.00
C ASN A 79 -7.81 -6.95 -1.69
N ASN A 80 -8.12 -7.82 -0.72
CA ASN A 80 -7.25 -8.93 -0.29
C ASN A 80 -5.86 -8.48 0.18
N LEU A 81 -5.76 -7.28 0.78
CA LEU A 81 -4.52 -6.68 1.29
C LEU A 81 -4.37 -6.81 2.80
N LEU A 82 -5.46 -7.07 3.54
CA LEU A 82 -5.49 -7.03 5.01
C LEU A 82 -4.43 -7.92 5.68
N ASN A 83 -4.18 -9.10 5.12
CA ASN A 83 -3.19 -10.05 5.64
C ASN A 83 -1.95 -10.19 4.75
N LYS A 84 -1.70 -9.20 3.89
CA LYS A 84 -0.50 -9.16 3.03
C LYS A 84 0.63 -8.43 3.78
N PRO A 85 1.87 -8.90 3.64
CA PRO A 85 3.01 -8.16 4.14
C PRO A 85 3.06 -6.79 3.45
N HIS A 86 3.46 -5.78 4.22
CA HIS A 86 3.55 -4.42 3.74
C HIS A 86 4.76 -3.72 4.34
N PHE A 87 5.12 -2.57 3.77
CA PHE A 87 6.13 -1.66 4.29
C PHE A 87 5.77 -0.23 3.90
N LYS A 88 6.40 0.74 4.58
CA LYS A 88 6.29 2.14 4.19
C LYS A 88 7.53 2.56 3.42
N LEU A 89 7.30 3.37 2.39
CA LEU A 89 8.34 3.91 1.54
C LEU A 89 8.18 5.44 1.49
N LYS A 90 9.26 6.17 1.76
CA LYS A 90 9.36 7.58 1.42
C LYS A 90 9.90 7.68 0.01
N THR A 91 9.04 8.04 -0.93
CA THR A 91 9.40 8.22 -2.34
C THR A 91 10.43 9.34 -2.51
N ASN A 92 11.14 9.35 -3.65
CA ASN A 92 12.07 10.44 -4.00
C ASN A 92 11.40 11.83 -4.04
N ALA A 93 10.08 11.88 -4.23
CA ALA A 93 9.28 13.11 -4.15
C ALA A 93 8.95 13.54 -2.71
N GLY A 94 9.43 12.82 -1.70
CA GLY A 94 9.21 13.10 -0.28
C GLY A 94 7.89 12.59 0.29
N LYS A 95 7.04 11.94 -0.52
CA LYS A 95 5.76 11.37 -0.07
C LYS A 95 5.94 10.01 0.60
N ILE A 96 5.22 9.78 1.71
CA ILE A 96 5.16 8.48 2.40
C ILE A 96 3.98 7.69 1.82
N ILE A 97 4.23 6.44 1.45
CA ILE A 97 3.23 5.53 0.88
C ILE A 97 3.25 4.18 1.59
N ASN A 98 2.10 3.50 1.58
CA ASN A 98 1.94 2.13 2.04
C ASN A 98 2.06 1.18 0.85
N VAL A 99 3.00 0.24 0.92
CA VAL A 99 3.27 -0.71 -0.16
C VAL A 99 2.99 -2.12 0.35
N TYR A 100 1.94 -2.73 -0.20
CA TYR A 100 1.60 -4.14 0.03
C TYR A 100 2.25 -5.00 -1.04
N THR A 101 2.59 -6.24 -0.70
CA THR A 101 3.17 -7.18 -1.67
C THR A 101 2.91 -8.62 -1.24
N ASP A 102 3.38 -9.57 -2.04
CA ASP A 102 3.35 -10.99 -1.66
C ASP A 102 4.57 -11.35 -0.81
N GLU A 103 4.48 -12.43 -0.03
CA GLU A 103 5.55 -12.87 0.87
C GLU A 103 6.88 -13.09 0.15
N THR A 104 6.85 -13.70 -1.04
CA THR A 104 8.04 -13.97 -1.84
C THR A 104 8.79 -12.70 -2.20
N GLU A 105 8.07 -11.63 -2.51
CA GLU A 105 8.64 -10.32 -2.80
C GLU A 105 9.11 -9.65 -1.51
N TYR A 106 8.29 -9.66 -0.46
CA TYR A 106 8.64 -9.09 0.83
C TYR A 106 9.92 -9.70 1.44
N LEU A 107 10.15 -11.00 1.23
CA LEU A 107 11.37 -11.68 1.69
C LEU A 107 12.66 -11.04 1.16
N LYS A 108 12.63 -10.43 -0.04
CA LYS A 108 13.77 -9.69 -0.59
C LYS A 108 14.16 -8.50 0.30
N LEU A 109 13.16 -7.81 0.86
CA LEU A 109 13.34 -6.73 1.83
C LEU A 109 13.68 -7.27 3.22
N LYS A 110 12.94 -8.26 3.71
CA LYS A 110 13.13 -8.84 5.05
C LYS A 110 14.58 -9.29 5.29
N ASN A 111 15.21 -9.89 4.29
CA ASN A 111 16.60 -10.33 4.38
C ASN A 111 17.59 -9.16 4.55
N LYS A 112 17.26 -7.97 4.05
CA LYS A 112 18.08 -6.75 4.20
C LYS A 112 17.86 -6.04 5.53
N LEU A 113 16.73 -6.27 6.19
CA LEU A 113 16.41 -5.75 7.52
C LEU A 113 17.14 -6.50 8.65
N ASN A 114 17.75 -7.65 8.37
CA ASN A 114 18.53 -8.36 9.40
C ASN A 114 19.79 -7.54 9.77
N GLY A 115 19.99 -7.34 11.08
CA GLY A 115 21.07 -6.50 11.61
C GLY A 115 21.02 -5.05 11.14
N PHE A 116 19.83 -4.56 10.79
CA PHE A 116 19.64 -3.20 10.30
C PHE A 116 19.70 -2.17 11.44
N ASP A 117 20.62 -1.21 11.34
CA ASP A 117 20.71 -0.07 12.25
C ASP A 117 20.09 1.17 11.62
N LYS A 118 18.90 1.56 12.07
CA LYS A 118 18.19 2.74 11.54
C LYS A 118 18.94 4.07 11.71
N TYR A 119 19.93 4.14 12.60
CA TYR A 119 20.70 5.36 12.87
C TYR A 119 21.92 5.51 11.96
N GLU A 120 22.42 4.41 11.39
CA GLU A 120 23.63 4.40 10.55
C GLU A 120 23.38 3.88 9.13
N GLU A 121 22.26 3.16 8.93
CA GLU A 121 21.92 2.50 7.68
C GLU A 121 20.55 2.93 7.14
N GLN A 122 20.46 2.94 5.81
CA GLN A 122 19.25 3.21 5.04
C GLN A 122 19.04 2.13 3.99
N ILE A 123 17.77 1.77 3.76
CA ILE A 123 17.40 0.84 2.71
C ILE A 123 16.70 1.61 1.58
N THR A 124 17.32 1.60 0.40
CA THR A 124 16.71 2.09 -0.84
C THR A 124 16.07 0.91 -1.56
N LEU A 125 14.85 1.12 -2.06
CA LEU A 125 14.05 0.09 -2.71
C LEU A 125 13.36 0.66 -3.95
N ALA A 126 13.35 -0.14 -5.02
CA ALA A 126 12.52 0.10 -6.19
C ALA A 126 11.59 -1.08 -6.45
N PHE A 127 10.39 -0.78 -6.95
CA PHE A 127 9.41 -1.79 -7.32
C PHE A 127 8.57 -1.36 -8.52
N ASN A 128 8.06 -2.34 -9.25
CA ASN A 128 6.98 -2.17 -10.21
C ASN A 128 5.66 -2.53 -9.52
N GLY A 129 4.71 -1.61 -9.54
CA GLY A 129 3.42 -1.84 -8.90
C GLY A 129 2.30 -0.96 -9.40
N VAL A 130 1.15 -1.14 -8.78
CA VAL A 130 -0.09 -0.46 -9.13
C VAL A 130 -0.61 0.31 -7.93
N LYS A 131 -1.00 1.57 -8.14
CA LYS A 131 -1.71 2.35 -7.13
C LYS A 131 -3.10 1.76 -6.90
N LYS A 132 -3.40 1.44 -5.65
CA LYS A 132 -4.70 0.88 -5.23
C LYS A 132 -5.65 1.96 -4.71
N SER A 133 -5.12 2.98 -4.05
CA SER A 133 -5.90 4.10 -3.53
C SER A 133 -5.01 5.33 -3.32
N ASP A 134 -5.59 6.53 -3.40
CA ASP A 134 -4.99 7.76 -2.86
C ASP A 134 -4.77 7.70 -1.34
N GLY A 135 -5.43 6.72 -0.71
CA GLY A 135 -5.10 6.21 0.60
C GLY A 135 -5.94 6.78 1.72
N PHE A 136 -5.55 6.40 2.92
CA PHE A 136 -6.14 6.87 4.17
C PHE A 136 -5.01 7.52 4.96
N PHE A 137 -5.32 8.56 5.72
CA PHE A 137 -4.34 9.28 6.55
C PHE A 137 -3.20 9.91 5.74
N ASP A 138 -3.52 10.41 4.54
CA ASP A 138 -2.59 11.08 3.61
C ASP A 138 -1.45 10.18 3.08
N GLU A 139 -1.63 8.87 3.16
CA GLU A 139 -0.67 7.88 2.69
C GLU A 139 -1.30 6.99 1.63
N ALA A 140 -0.91 7.19 0.36
CA ALA A 140 -1.40 6.39 -0.74
C ALA A 140 -1.04 4.90 -0.58
N LEU A 141 -1.93 4.03 -1.08
CA LEU A 141 -1.76 2.59 -1.05
C LEU A 141 -1.35 2.08 -2.42
N TYR A 142 -0.28 1.30 -2.45
CA TYR A 142 0.25 0.64 -3.62
C TYR A 142 0.33 -0.87 -3.39
N TYR A 143 0.24 -1.63 -4.47
CA TYR A 143 0.58 -3.04 -4.49
C TYR A 143 1.81 -3.24 -5.39
N ALA A 144 2.90 -3.72 -4.82
CA ALA A 144 4.12 -4.06 -5.54
C ALA A 144 3.99 -5.46 -6.14
N ASN A 145 3.89 -5.53 -7.47
CA ASN A 145 3.91 -6.79 -8.20
C ASN A 145 5.32 -7.40 -8.21
N GLN A 146 6.35 -6.55 -8.23
CA GLN A 146 7.74 -6.98 -8.26
C GLN A 146 8.65 -5.93 -7.62
N ILE A 147 9.38 -6.32 -6.59
CA ILE A 147 10.52 -5.57 -6.07
C ILE A 147 11.72 -5.84 -6.98
N THR A 148 12.21 -4.77 -7.60
CA THR A 148 13.27 -4.79 -8.62
C THR A 148 14.65 -4.52 -8.04
N SER A 149 14.74 -3.76 -6.95
CA SER A 149 16.00 -3.56 -6.22
C SER A 149 15.76 -3.36 -4.73
N VAL A 150 16.69 -3.85 -3.91
CA VAL A 150 16.79 -3.56 -2.47
C VAL A 150 18.26 -3.43 -2.10
N GLU A 151 18.66 -2.23 -1.71
CA GLU A 151 20.03 -1.89 -1.41
C GLU A 151 20.11 -1.30 -0.01
N LYS A 152 21.11 -1.74 0.76
CA LYS A 152 21.43 -1.19 2.06
C LYS A 152 22.63 -0.26 1.87
N ILE A 153 22.48 1.00 2.24
CA ILE A 153 23.47 2.07 2.08
C ILE A 153 23.72 2.75 3.44
N ALA A 154 24.84 3.47 3.55
CA ALA A 154 25.12 4.28 4.73
C ALA A 154 24.22 5.52 4.78
N GLY A 155 23.71 5.86 5.97
CA GLY A 155 22.88 7.04 6.22
C GLY A 155 21.75 6.76 7.21
N GLU A 156 21.25 7.81 7.87
CA GLU A 156 20.13 7.66 8.80
C GLU A 156 18.82 7.38 8.04
N THR A 157 18.03 6.43 8.56
CA THR A 157 16.69 6.15 8.05
C THR A 157 15.68 7.09 8.65
N ASP A 158 14.79 7.63 7.82
CA ASP A 158 13.69 8.45 8.33
C ASP A 158 12.72 7.58 9.16
N TRP A 159 12.44 8.01 10.39
CA TRP A 159 11.49 7.33 11.26
C TRP A 159 10.62 8.29 12.07
N LYS A 160 9.46 7.82 12.51
CA LYS A 160 8.56 8.55 13.41
C LYS A 160 8.11 7.66 14.57
N LYS A 161 8.02 8.29 15.75
CA LYS A 161 7.49 7.67 16.97
C LYS A 161 5.97 7.51 16.90
#